data_AF-A0A973GNR9-F1
#
_entry.id   AF-A0A973GNR9-F1
#
_cell.length_a   1.000
_cell.length_b   1.000
_cell.length_c   1.000
_cell.angle_alpha   90.00
_cell.angle_beta   90.00
_cell.angle_gamma   90.00
#
_symmetry.space_group_name_H-M   'P 1'
#
loop_
_entity.id
_entity.type
_entity.pdbx_description
1 polymer ?
#
loop_
_entity_poly.entity_id
_entity_poly.type
_entity_poly.pdbx_seq_one_letter_code
_entity_poly.pdbx_strand_id
1 'polypeptide(L)'
;MQRPAVQNILVGCLLLFSLSIPISKSAVTVTLTLLYLFALYRVVRDQEHRKILSAHLNQPLVLPLALFVAVSALGVFFSEKLSDGLGVLNKISSLFLVYLMTAVVIDSMEDEGRSRGTAEKLLLAFLGGLIVLDLIGLMTYLGVVGHKRFLLPVAPMHVHHIWFANINAVGLYAAVSFLLFGKVRDDRVAKTLVGVFLPFSVFSLLFSTSRTAWLGVLATSIVMAYLFSRKKRVFYIMLAVVVFGCLFAYRFSPIVHERVTTAVSDITQYTAGDRETSLGWRFLMWKASLDMFLSNPVFGIGTGDYVITMERYIGAGTYPASLLQFNQPHNMYLFSLATNGLLGLAALLYLFIRIFSRALPVGEAPTKRQQMSFLAAAVAVHYLVAGLADSLFNIFLLRYTFAFIMGICMRESIKSAMTSR
;
A
#
# COMPACT_ATOMS: atom_id res chain seq x y z
N MET A 1 -2.72 -31.17 19.20
CA MET A 1 -1.59 -30.49 19.87
C MET A 1 -0.42 -30.38 18.90
N GLN A 2 -0.01 -29.16 18.53
CA GLN A 2 1.05 -28.94 17.54
C GLN A 2 2.42 -29.36 18.11
N ARG A 3 3.31 -29.92 17.26
CA ARG A 3 4.72 -30.05 17.64
C ARG A 3 5.36 -28.64 17.62
N PRO A 4 5.93 -28.14 18.73
CA PRO A 4 6.41 -26.76 18.85
C PRO A 4 7.43 -26.34 17.78
N ALA A 5 8.19 -27.29 17.23
CA ALA A 5 9.14 -27.04 16.14
C ALA A 5 8.48 -26.48 14.86
N VAL A 6 7.30 -26.99 14.48
CA VAL A 6 6.63 -26.59 13.23
C VAL A 6 6.04 -25.18 13.35
N GLN A 7 5.52 -24.85 14.53
CA GLN A 7 5.01 -23.50 14.82
C GLN A 7 6.14 -22.47 14.75
N ASN A 8 7.33 -22.78 15.29
CA ASN A 8 8.49 -21.90 15.24
C ASN A 8 8.97 -21.63 13.80
N ILE A 9 8.92 -22.63 12.90
CA ILE A 9 9.28 -22.45 11.49
C ILE A 9 8.33 -21.45 10.82
N LEU A 10 7.03 -21.57 11.04
CA LEU A 10 6.04 -20.63 10.49
C LEU A 10 6.27 -19.20 10.97
N VAL A 11 6.55 -19.03 12.27
CA VAL A 11 6.89 -17.72 12.86
C VAL A 11 8.11 -17.15 12.14
N GLY A 12 9.16 -17.96 11.98
CA GLY A 12 10.38 -17.56 11.30
C GLY A 12 10.12 -17.14 9.86
N CYS A 13 9.39 -17.95 9.08
CA CYS A 13 9.04 -17.64 7.69
C CYS A 13 8.22 -16.34 7.56
N LEU A 14 7.27 -16.11 8.47
CA LEU A 14 6.47 -14.88 8.49
C LEU A 14 7.28 -13.65 8.87
N LEU A 15 8.16 -13.77 9.86
CA LEU A 15 9.06 -12.67 10.25
C LEU A 15 10.02 -12.34 9.11
N LEU A 16 10.57 -13.37 8.43
CA LEU A 16 11.41 -13.19 7.26
C LEU A 16 10.63 -12.57 6.10
N PHE A 17 9.41 -13.03 5.84
CA PHE A 17 8.51 -12.42 4.86
C PHE A 17 8.33 -10.92 5.17
N SER A 18 7.92 -10.59 6.40
CA SER A 18 7.70 -9.23 6.86
C SER A 18 8.95 -8.34 6.74
N LEU A 19 10.11 -8.85 7.15
CA LEU A 19 11.40 -8.16 7.02
C LEU A 19 11.79 -7.94 5.56
N SER A 20 11.45 -8.88 4.69
CA SER A 20 11.86 -8.87 3.28
C SER A 20 10.98 -8.00 2.37
N ILE A 21 9.74 -7.66 2.78
CA ILE A 21 8.82 -6.82 1.96
C ILE A 21 9.52 -5.57 1.41
N PRO A 22 10.21 -4.75 2.23
CA PRO A 22 10.88 -3.54 1.75
C PRO A 22 12.16 -3.81 0.95
N ILE A 23 12.79 -4.97 1.14
CA ILE A 23 14.17 -5.22 0.71
C ILE A 23 14.23 -5.98 -0.61
N SER A 24 13.47 -7.07 -0.76
CA SER A 24 13.67 -8.01 -1.85
C SER A 24 12.39 -8.70 -2.32
N LYS A 25 11.99 -8.41 -3.57
CA LYS A 25 10.91 -9.09 -4.27
C LYS A 25 11.10 -10.61 -4.33
N SER A 26 12.33 -11.06 -4.53
CA SER A 26 12.66 -12.50 -4.61
C SER A 26 12.48 -13.18 -3.27
N ALA A 27 12.99 -12.59 -2.18
CA ALA A 27 12.84 -13.13 -0.83
C ALA A 27 11.36 -13.20 -0.42
N VAL A 28 10.58 -12.17 -0.74
CA VAL A 28 9.12 -12.14 -0.55
C VAL A 28 8.44 -13.31 -1.28
N THR A 29 8.81 -13.54 -2.54
CA THR A 29 8.19 -14.59 -3.36
C THR A 29 8.54 -15.98 -2.82
N VAL A 30 9.80 -16.22 -2.45
CA VAL A 30 10.25 -17.49 -1.86
C VAL A 30 9.56 -17.75 -0.53
N THR A 31 9.56 -16.78 0.39
CA THR A 31 8.94 -16.94 1.72
C THR A 31 7.43 -17.18 1.62
N LEU A 32 6.73 -16.46 0.75
CA LEU A 32 5.31 -16.71 0.50
C LEU A 32 5.05 -18.09 -0.11
N THR A 33 5.86 -18.52 -1.06
CA THR A 33 5.71 -19.85 -1.67
C THR A 33 5.83 -20.94 -0.61
N LEU A 34 6.81 -20.83 0.29
CA LEU A 34 6.98 -21.75 1.41
C LEU A 34 5.77 -21.73 2.37
N LEU A 35 5.26 -20.53 2.69
CA LEU A 35 4.07 -20.38 3.54
C LEU A 35 2.81 -20.99 2.88
N TYR A 36 2.61 -20.81 1.58
CA TYR A 36 1.49 -21.40 0.85
C TYR A 36 1.61 -22.92 0.73
N LEU A 37 2.79 -23.45 0.38
CA LEU A 37 3.02 -24.90 0.31
C LEU A 37 2.77 -25.56 1.67
N PHE A 38 3.23 -24.91 2.74
CA PHE A 38 2.97 -25.39 4.09
C PHE A 38 1.48 -25.35 4.44
N ALA A 39 0.78 -24.26 4.14
CA ALA A 39 -0.66 -24.15 4.37
C ALA A 39 -1.44 -25.22 3.58
N LEU A 40 -1.07 -25.45 2.32
CA LEU A 40 -1.67 -26.49 1.47
C LEU A 40 -1.44 -27.89 2.06
N TYR A 41 -0.21 -28.21 2.46
CA TYR A 41 0.12 -29.49 3.10
C TYR A 41 -0.77 -29.75 4.33
N ARG A 42 -1.01 -28.73 5.15
CA ARG A 42 -1.88 -28.82 6.34
C ARG A 42 -3.34 -29.05 5.98
N VAL A 43 -3.87 -28.28 5.02
CA VAL A 43 -5.26 -28.41 4.56
C VAL A 43 -5.51 -29.79 3.96
N VAL A 44 -4.54 -30.36 3.23
CA VAL A 44 -4.66 -31.70 2.65
C VAL A 44 -4.68 -32.77 3.75
N ARG A 45 -3.79 -32.69 4.75
CA ARG A 45 -3.64 -33.73 5.78
C ARG A 45 -4.65 -33.68 6.92
N ASP A 46 -5.18 -32.51 7.27
CA ASP A 46 -5.89 -32.32 8.54
C ASP A 46 -7.25 -31.64 8.33
N GLN A 47 -8.32 -32.33 8.73
CA GLN A 47 -9.68 -31.80 8.67
C GLN A 47 -9.89 -30.57 9.57
N GLU A 48 -9.16 -30.46 10.68
CA GLU A 48 -9.23 -29.29 11.56
C GLU A 48 -8.74 -28.04 10.82
N HIS A 49 -7.65 -28.15 10.06
CA HIS A 49 -7.10 -27.04 9.28
C HIS A 49 -8.00 -26.64 8.10
N ARG A 50 -8.77 -27.58 7.53
CA ARG A 50 -9.83 -27.25 6.55
C ARG A 50 -10.92 -26.38 7.17
N LYS A 51 -11.36 -26.73 8.39
CA LYS A 51 -12.35 -25.94 9.13
C LYS A 51 -11.81 -24.54 9.45
N ILE A 52 -10.57 -24.44 9.94
CA ILE A 52 -9.90 -23.16 10.21
C ILE A 52 -9.86 -22.30 8.93
N LEU A 53 -9.37 -22.85 7.81
CA LEU A 53 -9.32 -22.11 6.55
C LEU A 53 -10.72 -21.65 6.09
N SER A 54 -11.73 -22.52 6.18
CA SER A 54 -13.10 -22.17 5.83
C SER A 54 -13.66 -21.06 6.69
N ALA A 55 -13.32 -21.02 7.99
CA ALA A 55 -13.71 -19.95 8.88
C ALA A 55 -13.03 -18.62 8.49
N HIS A 56 -11.77 -18.67 8.02
CA HIS A 56 -11.08 -17.48 7.52
C HIS A 56 -11.66 -16.89 6.23
N LEU A 57 -12.52 -17.61 5.50
CA LEU A 57 -13.27 -17.03 4.38
C LEU A 57 -14.32 -16.01 4.85
N ASN A 58 -14.67 -15.99 6.15
CA ASN A 58 -15.58 -15.00 6.72
C ASN A 58 -14.85 -13.74 7.23
N GLN A 59 -13.54 -13.63 7.00
CA GLN A 59 -12.77 -12.46 7.44
C GLN A 59 -13.29 -11.16 6.79
N PRO A 60 -13.19 -10.00 7.48
CA PRO A 60 -13.91 -8.79 7.08
C PRO A 60 -13.60 -8.26 5.68
N LEU A 61 -12.40 -8.52 5.14
CA LEU A 61 -12.00 -8.08 3.81
C LEU A 61 -11.97 -9.20 2.76
N VAL A 62 -12.35 -10.43 3.08
CA VAL A 62 -12.42 -11.51 2.07
C VAL A 62 -13.39 -11.14 0.96
N LEU A 63 -14.63 -10.78 1.29
CA LEU A 63 -15.64 -10.41 0.30
C LEU A 63 -15.21 -9.23 -0.59
N PRO A 64 -14.81 -8.04 -0.08
CA PRO A 64 -14.41 -6.94 -0.95
C PRO A 64 -13.19 -7.26 -1.81
N LEU A 65 -12.19 -7.99 -1.30
CA LEU A 65 -11.02 -8.39 -2.09
C LEU A 65 -11.40 -9.43 -3.14
N ALA A 66 -12.23 -10.41 -2.80
CA ALA A 66 -12.72 -11.41 -3.74
C ALA A 66 -13.56 -10.78 -4.85
N LEU A 67 -14.41 -9.80 -4.54
CA LEU A 67 -15.16 -9.04 -5.55
C LEU A 67 -14.22 -8.26 -6.47
N PHE A 68 -13.19 -7.60 -5.92
CA PHE A 68 -12.21 -6.87 -6.72
C PHE A 68 -11.42 -7.80 -7.68
N VAL A 69 -11.03 -8.98 -7.19
CA VAL A 69 -10.40 -10.03 -8.02
C VAL A 69 -11.39 -10.58 -9.05
N ALA A 70 -12.63 -10.84 -8.67
CA ALA A 70 -13.66 -11.40 -9.55
C ALA A 70 -14.02 -10.45 -10.69
N VAL A 71 -14.14 -9.14 -10.41
CA VAL A 71 -14.36 -8.13 -11.45
C VAL A 71 -13.17 -8.05 -12.40
N SER A 72 -11.94 -8.12 -11.87
CA SER A 72 -10.75 -8.20 -12.71
C SER A 72 -10.71 -9.48 -13.54
N ALA A 73 -11.16 -10.61 -12.98
CA ALA A 73 -11.24 -11.87 -13.72
C ALA A 73 -12.32 -11.81 -14.82
N LEU A 74 -13.44 -11.15 -14.54
CA LEU A 74 -14.48 -10.88 -15.53
C LEU A 74 -13.93 -10.04 -16.70
N GLY A 75 -13.17 -8.99 -16.39
CA GLY A 75 -12.52 -8.14 -17.39
C GLY A 75 -11.46 -8.86 -18.23
N VAL A 76 -10.88 -9.97 -17.75
CA VAL A 76 -10.01 -10.83 -18.58
C VAL A 76 -10.77 -11.48 -19.73
N PHE A 77 -12.04 -11.86 -19.55
CA PHE A 77 -12.85 -12.42 -20.65
C PHE A 77 -13.16 -11.41 -21.75
N PHE A 78 -13.14 -10.11 -21.41
CA PHE A 78 -13.30 -9.03 -22.38
C PHE A 78 -11.96 -8.55 -22.96
N SER A 79 -10.83 -9.08 -22.47
CA SER A 79 -9.51 -8.69 -22.97
C SER A 79 -9.18 -9.44 -24.25
N GLU A 80 -8.77 -8.71 -25.28
CA GLU A 80 -8.30 -9.29 -26.54
C GLU A 80 -7.00 -10.07 -26.34
N LYS A 81 -6.10 -9.53 -25.51
CA LYS A 81 -4.83 -10.19 -25.18
C LYS A 81 -4.92 -10.85 -23.82
N LEU A 82 -5.38 -12.11 -23.84
CA LEU A 82 -5.57 -12.93 -22.64
C LEU A 82 -4.33 -12.99 -21.74
N SER A 83 -3.11 -13.03 -22.31
CA SER A 83 -1.87 -13.07 -21.53
C SER A 83 -1.68 -11.85 -20.63
N ASP A 84 -2.04 -10.67 -21.12
CA ASP A 84 -1.84 -9.40 -20.41
C ASP A 84 -2.92 -9.26 -19.34
N GLY A 85 -4.16 -9.66 -19.65
CA GLY A 85 -5.25 -9.79 -18.70
C GLY A 85 -4.90 -10.74 -17.54
N LEU A 86 -4.43 -11.96 -17.85
CA LEU A 86 -3.97 -12.93 -16.83
C LEU A 86 -2.80 -12.38 -16.01
N GLY A 87 -1.89 -11.63 -16.62
CA GLY A 87 -0.79 -10.96 -15.94
C GLY A 87 -1.26 -9.93 -14.90
N VAL A 88 -2.26 -9.13 -15.23
CA VAL A 88 -2.88 -8.16 -14.30
C VAL A 88 -3.72 -8.89 -13.24
N LEU A 89 -4.49 -9.90 -13.62
CA LEU A 89 -5.27 -10.71 -12.67
C LEU A 89 -4.37 -11.38 -11.63
N ASN A 90 -3.23 -11.94 -12.04
CA ASN A 90 -2.25 -12.52 -11.12
C ASN A 90 -1.72 -11.47 -10.13
N LYS A 91 -1.43 -10.25 -10.60
CA LYS A 91 -1.03 -9.13 -9.73
C LYS A 91 -2.12 -8.83 -8.71
N ILE A 92 -3.36 -8.60 -9.14
CA ILE A 92 -4.47 -8.23 -8.25
C ILE A 92 -4.82 -9.36 -7.28
N SER A 93 -4.78 -10.61 -7.72
CA SER A 93 -5.00 -11.79 -6.88
C SER A 93 -4.03 -11.89 -5.70
N SER A 94 -2.82 -11.34 -5.84
CA SER A 94 -1.86 -11.30 -4.74
C SER A 94 -2.36 -10.46 -3.55
N LEU A 95 -3.25 -9.48 -3.75
CA LEU A 95 -3.89 -8.75 -2.64
C LEU A 95 -4.70 -9.70 -1.75
N PHE A 96 -5.56 -10.50 -2.37
CA PHE A 96 -6.42 -11.46 -1.71
C PHE A 96 -5.58 -12.53 -0.98
N LEU A 97 -4.63 -13.12 -1.71
CA LEU A 97 -3.82 -14.22 -1.19
C LEU A 97 -2.94 -13.79 -0.01
N VAL A 98 -2.25 -12.65 -0.11
CA VAL A 98 -1.37 -12.15 0.97
C VAL A 98 -2.18 -11.73 2.19
N TYR A 99 -3.35 -11.10 1.99
CA TYR A 99 -4.27 -10.76 3.08
C TYR A 99 -4.70 -12.02 3.84
N LEU A 100 -5.23 -13.01 3.11
CA LEU A 100 -5.77 -14.24 3.70
C LEU A 100 -4.66 -15.05 4.39
N MET A 101 -3.49 -15.19 3.74
CA MET A 101 -2.33 -15.87 4.30
C MET A 101 -1.92 -15.23 5.63
N THR A 102 -1.78 -13.90 5.65
CA THR A 102 -1.42 -13.16 6.86
C THR A 102 -2.45 -13.35 7.97
N ALA A 103 -3.75 -13.29 7.65
CA ALA A 103 -4.82 -13.49 8.63
C ALA A 103 -4.82 -14.91 9.22
N VAL A 104 -4.74 -15.94 8.36
CA VAL A 104 -4.74 -17.37 8.74
C VAL A 104 -3.55 -17.69 9.63
N VAL A 105 -2.35 -17.30 9.20
CA VAL A 105 -1.15 -17.73 9.91
C VAL A 105 -1.05 -17.01 11.26
N ILE A 106 -1.40 -15.72 11.37
CA ILE A 106 -1.37 -15.05 12.67
C ILE A 106 -2.39 -15.64 13.66
N ASP A 107 -3.61 -15.97 13.22
CA ASP A 107 -4.63 -16.60 14.08
C ASP A 107 -4.19 -17.99 14.57
N SER A 108 -3.50 -18.74 13.71
CA SER A 108 -2.91 -20.03 14.09
C SER A 108 -1.86 -19.90 15.23
N MET A 109 -1.34 -18.70 15.49
CA MET A 109 -0.21 -18.41 16.37
C MET A 109 -0.56 -17.55 17.60
N GLU A 110 -1.84 -17.28 17.90
CA GLU A 110 -2.17 -16.53 19.12
C GLU A 110 -1.76 -17.32 20.37
N ASP A 111 -0.72 -16.81 21.04
CA ASP A 111 -0.19 -17.26 22.33
C ASP A 111 -0.85 -16.45 23.46
N GLU A 112 -1.61 -17.13 24.31
CA GLU A 112 -1.95 -16.64 25.63
C GLU A 112 -0.67 -16.47 26.46
N GLY A 113 -0.47 -15.32 27.10
CA GLY A 113 0.58 -15.11 28.12
C GLY A 113 1.92 -14.50 27.68
N ARG A 114 2.11 -14.07 26.41
CA ARG A 114 3.33 -13.34 25.99
C ARG A 114 3.18 -11.82 26.02
N SER A 115 4.27 -11.11 26.35
CA SER A 115 4.34 -9.64 26.39
C SER A 115 3.95 -8.94 25.07
N ARG A 116 4.16 -9.59 23.91
CA ARG A 116 3.79 -9.09 22.57
C ARG A 116 3.00 -10.10 21.76
N GLY A 117 1.95 -9.61 21.11
CA GLY A 117 1.24 -10.40 20.11
C GLY A 117 2.06 -10.59 18.82
N THR A 118 1.83 -11.70 18.11
CA THR A 118 2.47 -11.99 16.81
C THR A 118 2.34 -10.84 15.81
N ALA A 119 1.20 -10.15 15.79
CA ALA A 119 0.96 -8.95 14.97
C ALA A 119 2.00 -7.84 15.19
N GLU A 120 2.31 -7.49 16.43
CA GLU A 120 3.26 -6.43 16.75
C GLU A 120 4.69 -6.83 16.37
N LYS A 121 5.05 -8.11 16.55
CA LYS A 121 6.36 -8.63 16.12
C LYS A 121 6.54 -8.52 14.61
N LEU A 122 5.50 -8.80 13.83
CA LEU A 122 5.52 -8.64 12.38
C LEU A 122 5.65 -7.16 12.00
N LEU A 123 4.88 -6.26 12.60
CA LEU A 123 5.04 -4.82 12.35
C LEU A 123 6.46 -4.33 12.66
N LEU A 124 7.07 -4.79 13.75
CA LEU A 124 8.47 -4.45 14.09
C LEU A 124 9.48 -5.06 13.10
N ALA A 125 9.24 -6.28 12.60
CA ALA A 125 10.08 -6.88 11.56
C ALA A 125 9.97 -6.09 10.25
N PHE A 126 8.77 -5.65 9.87
CA PHE A 126 8.56 -4.74 8.74
C PHE A 126 9.32 -3.42 8.90
N LEU A 127 9.26 -2.80 10.09
CA LEU A 127 10.06 -1.60 10.39
C LEU A 127 11.56 -1.88 10.29
N GLY A 128 12.04 -3.01 10.81
CA GLY A 128 13.43 -3.42 10.66
C GLY A 128 13.85 -3.54 9.19
N GLY A 129 12.98 -4.06 8.34
CA GLY A 129 13.20 -4.15 6.91
C GLY A 129 13.31 -2.77 6.23
N LEU A 130 12.47 -1.83 6.67
CA LEU A 130 12.53 -0.44 6.20
C LEU A 130 13.80 0.27 6.66
N ILE A 131 14.24 0.08 7.92
CA ILE A 131 15.51 0.66 8.39
C ILE A 131 16.67 0.19 7.50
N VAL A 132 16.71 -1.09 7.11
CA VAL A 132 17.73 -1.60 6.18
C VAL A 132 17.62 -0.91 4.82
N LEU A 133 16.42 -0.79 4.26
CA LEU A 133 16.19 -0.10 2.99
C LEU A 133 16.61 1.38 3.06
N ASP A 134 16.30 2.07 4.15
CA ASP A 134 16.63 3.48 4.39
C ASP A 134 18.13 3.69 4.59
N LEU A 135 18.80 2.77 5.29
CA LEU A 135 20.26 2.75 5.42
C LEU A 135 20.92 2.60 4.05
N ILE A 136 20.41 1.71 3.18
CA ILE A 136 20.89 1.60 1.80
C ILE A 136 20.62 2.91 1.05
N GLY A 137 19.45 3.53 1.23
CA GLY A 137 19.13 4.84 0.64
C GLY A 137 20.10 5.94 1.07
N LEU A 138 20.44 6.00 2.36
CA LEU A 138 21.42 6.93 2.89
C LEU A 138 22.82 6.64 2.35
N MET A 139 23.26 5.38 2.31
CA MET A 139 24.54 4.99 1.73
C MET A 139 24.62 5.33 0.23
N THR A 140 23.53 5.17 -0.52
CA THR A 140 23.44 5.59 -1.92
C THR A 140 23.55 7.10 -2.06
N TYR A 141 22.81 7.86 -1.23
CA TYR A 141 22.90 9.31 -1.21
C TYR A 141 24.30 9.82 -0.86
N LEU A 142 24.98 9.16 0.09
CA LEU A 142 26.35 9.49 0.48
C LEU A 142 27.41 8.99 -0.51
N GLY A 143 27.02 8.34 -1.62
CA GLY A 143 27.92 7.78 -2.64
C GLY A 143 28.80 6.64 -2.13
N VAL A 144 28.40 5.98 -1.03
CA VAL A 144 29.03 4.74 -0.54
C VAL A 144 28.61 3.56 -1.41
N VAL A 145 27.35 3.57 -1.86
CA VAL A 145 26.77 2.56 -2.76
C VAL A 145 26.37 3.24 -4.07
N GLY A 146 27.10 2.96 -5.14
CA GLY A 146 26.93 3.61 -6.46
C GLY A 146 27.89 4.78 -6.69
N HIS A 147 27.85 5.37 -7.89
CA HIS A 147 28.87 6.34 -8.33
C HIS A 147 28.50 7.82 -8.14
N LYS A 148 27.27 8.14 -7.71
CA LYS A 148 26.77 9.53 -7.65
C LYS A 148 26.49 9.95 -6.21
N ARG A 149 27.21 10.96 -5.73
CA ARG A 149 27.10 11.53 -4.38
C ARG A 149 26.10 12.68 -4.35
N PHE A 150 25.31 12.76 -3.28
CA PHE A 150 24.30 13.79 -3.02
C PHE A 150 23.24 13.95 -4.13
N LEU A 151 22.98 12.87 -4.88
CA LEU A 151 22.00 12.89 -5.95
C LEU A 151 20.58 12.71 -5.41
N LEU A 152 19.70 13.62 -5.81
CA LEU A 152 18.27 13.52 -5.61
C LEU A 152 17.58 13.20 -6.96
N PRO A 153 16.45 12.47 -6.97
CA PRO A 153 15.82 11.81 -5.81
C PRO A 153 16.60 10.58 -5.32
N VAL A 154 16.54 10.31 -4.02
CA VAL A 154 17.09 9.07 -3.45
C VAL A 154 16.22 7.87 -3.85
N ALA A 155 16.87 6.87 -4.43
CA ALA A 155 16.26 5.65 -4.97
C ALA A 155 17.16 4.43 -4.68
N PRO A 156 17.06 3.84 -3.47
CA PRO A 156 17.92 2.70 -3.10
C PRO A 156 17.64 1.48 -3.99
N MET A 157 18.69 0.71 -4.32
CA MET A 157 18.57 -0.57 -5.04
C MET A 157 17.73 -0.50 -6.34
N HIS A 158 17.75 0.62 -7.05
CA HIS A 158 16.91 0.88 -8.23
C HIS A 158 15.40 0.84 -7.95
N VAL A 159 14.97 0.90 -6.68
CA VAL A 159 13.58 1.12 -6.32
C VAL A 159 13.18 2.53 -6.72
N HIS A 160 12.09 2.65 -7.48
CA HIS A 160 11.58 3.95 -7.88
C HIS A 160 11.32 4.83 -6.64
N HIS A 161 11.82 6.07 -6.65
CA HIS A 161 11.76 7.01 -5.51
C HIS A 161 10.35 7.21 -4.93
N ILE A 162 9.31 7.20 -5.79
CA ILE A 162 7.90 7.26 -5.34
C ILE A 162 7.54 6.04 -4.49
N TRP A 163 7.93 4.83 -4.90
CA TRP A 163 7.60 3.60 -4.18
C TRP A 163 8.32 3.56 -2.84
N PHE A 164 9.59 3.97 -2.83
CA PHE A 164 10.41 4.11 -1.63
C PHE A 164 9.80 5.08 -0.60
N ALA A 165 9.25 6.21 -1.05
CA ALA A 165 8.59 7.18 -0.18
C ALA A 165 7.26 6.67 0.38
N ASN A 166 6.41 6.07 -0.46
CA ASN A 166 5.08 5.59 -0.05
C ASN A 166 5.19 4.39 0.93
N ILE A 167 6.16 3.48 0.76
CA ILE A 167 6.36 2.41 1.73
C ILE A 167 6.87 2.95 3.09
N ASN A 168 7.73 3.98 3.05
CA ASN A 168 8.19 4.67 4.25
C ASN A 168 7.06 5.39 4.99
N ALA A 169 6.10 5.98 4.26
CA ALA A 169 4.90 6.54 4.86
C ALA A 169 4.08 5.47 5.61
N VAL A 170 3.92 4.28 5.03
CA VAL A 170 3.25 3.15 5.72
C VAL A 170 4.01 2.74 6.99
N GLY A 171 5.34 2.65 6.92
CA GLY A 171 6.19 2.43 8.10
C GLY A 171 6.01 3.51 9.16
N LEU A 172 5.94 4.78 8.76
CA LEU A 172 5.71 5.91 9.68
C LEU A 172 4.39 5.74 10.43
N TYR A 173 3.31 5.33 9.76
CA TYR A 173 2.04 5.06 10.43
C TYR A 173 2.13 3.90 11.42
N ALA A 174 2.88 2.85 11.09
CA ALA A 174 3.10 1.73 12.01
C ALA A 174 3.88 2.20 13.25
N ALA A 175 4.96 2.97 13.06
CA ALA A 175 5.74 3.56 14.14
C ALA A 175 4.91 4.51 15.03
N VAL A 176 4.10 5.38 14.43
CA VAL A 176 3.18 6.28 15.16
C VAL A 176 2.12 5.48 15.92
N SER A 177 1.56 4.41 15.34
CA SER A 177 0.60 3.55 16.03
C SER A 177 1.19 2.95 17.32
N PHE A 178 2.47 2.57 17.28
CA PHE A 178 3.21 2.08 18.43
C PHE A 178 3.40 3.17 19.48
N LEU A 179 3.73 4.40 19.10
CA LEU A 179 3.87 5.51 20.05
C LEU A 179 2.55 5.90 20.73
N LEU A 180 1.43 5.86 19.99
CA LEU A 180 0.13 6.29 20.50
C LEU A 180 -0.57 5.21 21.34
N PHE A 181 -0.45 3.94 20.95
CA PHE A 181 -1.23 2.84 21.49
C PHE A 181 -0.39 1.65 21.97
N GLY A 182 0.84 1.51 21.48
CA GLY A 182 1.71 0.41 21.86
C GLY A 182 2.33 0.61 23.24
N LYS A 183 2.70 -0.51 23.90
CA LYS A 183 3.53 -0.48 25.12
C LYS A 183 5.01 -0.24 24.80
N VAL A 184 5.31 0.73 23.92
CA VAL A 184 6.67 1.02 23.47
C VAL A 184 7.57 1.46 24.63
N ARG A 185 7.00 2.15 25.62
CA ARG A 185 7.76 2.62 26.80
C ARG A 185 8.33 1.47 27.63
N ASP A 186 7.61 0.35 27.70
CA ASP A 186 7.98 -0.78 28.55
C ASP A 186 8.88 -1.78 27.81
N ASP A 187 9.00 -1.66 26.48
CA ASP A 187 9.73 -2.61 25.66
C ASP A 187 10.88 -1.97 24.88
N ARG A 188 12.11 -2.32 25.32
CA ARG A 188 13.36 -1.80 24.77
C ARG A 188 13.51 -2.04 23.27
N VAL A 189 13.09 -3.20 22.74
CA VAL A 189 13.27 -3.51 21.32
C VAL A 189 12.37 -2.63 20.45
N ALA A 190 11.11 -2.43 20.84
CA ALA A 190 10.17 -1.58 20.11
C ALA A 190 10.62 -0.13 20.20
N LYS A 191 11.03 0.31 21.39
CA LYS A 191 11.54 1.67 21.62
C LYS A 191 12.75 1.96 20.73
N THR A 192 13.71 1.05 20.66
CA THR A 192 14.90 1.21 19.81
C THR A 192 14.53 1.20 18.34
N LEU A 193 13.77 0.20 17.86
CA LEU A 193 13.42 0.12 16.44
C LEU A 193 12.58 1.31 15.97
N VAL A 194 11.56 1.72 16.74
CA VAL A 194 10.73 2.90 16.43
C VAL A 194 11.58 4.17 16.51
N GLY A 195 12.40 4.32 17.54
CA GLY A 195 13.27 5.49 17.73
C GLY A 195 14.32 5.65 16.62
N VAL A 196 14.90 4.56 16.14
CA VAL A 196 15.83 4.54 15.00
C VAL A 196 15.09 4.79 13.69
N PHE A 197 13.94 4.14 13.48
CA PHE A 197 13.19 4.25 12.23
C PHE A 197 12.66 5.65 11.95
N LEU A 198 12.17 6.39 12.95
CA LEU A 198 11.58 7.71 12.76
C LEU A 198 12.48 8.72 11.99
N PRO A 199 13.74 8.98 12.38
CA PRO A 199 14.62 9.87 11.63
C PRO A 199 14.93 9.34 10.23
N PHE A 200 15.08 8.02 10.04
CA PHE A 200 15.26 7.42 8.72
C PHE A 200 14.04 7.62 7.83
N SER A 201 12.84 7.43 8.36
CA SER A 201 11.59 7.66 7.64
C SER A 201 11.45 9.13 7.20
N VAL A 202 11.80 10.09 8.07
CA VAL A 202 11.81 11.51 7.71
C VAL A 202 12.83 11.80 6.61
N PHE A 203 14.05 11.26 6.71
CA PHE A 203 15.06 11.36 5.66
C PHE A 203 14.53 10.79 4.33
N SER A 204 14.02 9.56 4.33
CA SER A 204 13.52 8.88 3.14
C SER A 204 12.36 9.62 2.49
N LEU A 205 11.40 10.12 3.28
CA LEU A 205 10.30 10.92 2.78
C LEU A 205 10.82 12.19 2.10
N LEU A 206 11.67 12.98 2.76
CA LEU A 206 12.16 14.25 2.20
C LEU A 206 13.10 14.07 1.00
N PHE A 207 14.05 13.14 1.08
CA PHE A 207 15.11 12.98 0.08
C PHE A 207 14.66 12.14 -1.12
N SER A 208 13.54 11.41 -1.02
CA SER A 208 12.88 10.83 -2.21
C SER A 208 12.29 11.90 -3.14
N THR A 209 12.05 13.12 -2.65
CA THR A 209 11.35 14.21 -3.36
C THR A 209 9.95 13.84 -3.90
N SER A 210 9.33 12.78 -3.36
CA SER A 210 8.04 12.29 -3.83
C SER A 210 6.87 13.13 -3.29
N ARG A 211 6.36 14.03 -4.14
CA ARG A 211 5.20 14.89 -3.84
C ARG A 211 3.96 14.09 -3.44
N THR A 212 3.72 12.97 -4.12
CA THR A 212 2.57 12.08 -3.85
C THR A 212 2.65 11.51 -2.44
N ALA A 213 3.82 11.06 -1.99
CA ALA A 213 3.99 10.54 -0.64
C ALA A 213 3.84 11.64 0.42
N TRP A 214 4.36 12.85 0.18
CA TRP A 214 4.18 13.98 1.08
C TRP A 214 2.72 14.37 1.25
N LEU A 215 1.99 14.49 0.14
CA LEU A 215 0.56 14.78 0.18
C LEU A 215 -0.22 13.66 0.87
N GLY A 216 0.13 12.40 0.62
CA GLY A 216 -0.45 11.24 1.30
C GLY A 216 -0.21 11.26 2.81
N VAL A 217 1.03 11.53 3.26
CA VAL A 217 1.37 11.70 4.69
C VAL A 217 0.60 12.86 5.31
N LEU A 218 0.52 13.97 4.60
CA LEU A 218 -0.16 15.14 5.08
C LEU A 218 -1.66 14.93 5.26
N ALA A 219 -2.34 14.48 4.21
CA ALA A 219 -3.77 14.20 4.25
C ALA A 219 -4.11 13.14 5.30
N THR A 220 -3.29 12.08 5.39
CA THR A 220 -3.45 11.05 6.43
C THR A 220 -3.29 11.65 7.82
N SER A 221 -2.29 12.48 8.06
CA SER A 221 -2.07 13.09 9.38
C SER A 221 -3.25 13.97 9.81
N ILE A 222 -3.80 14.77 8.88
CA ILE A 222 -4.98 15.62 9.11
C ILE A 222 -6.22 14.75 9.43
N VAL A 223 -6.52 13.76 8.59
CA VAL A 223 -7.67 12.87 8.77
C VAL A 223 -7.56 12.08 10.07
N MET A 224 -6.38 11.52 10.36
CA MET A 224 -6.15 10.74 11.58
C MET A 224 -6.19 11.59 12.85
N ALA A 225 -5.67 12.82 12.81
CA ALA A 225 -5.81 13.76 13.93
C ALA A 225 -7.28 14.13 14.17
N TYR A 226 -8.09 14.28 13.11
CA TYR A 226 -9.52 14.49 13.27
C TYR A 226 -10.21 13.26 13.87
N LEU A 227 -9.94 12.06 13.35
CA LEU A 227 -10.66 10.84 13.72
C LEU A 227 -10.25 10.29 15.09
N PHE A 228 -8.97 10.35 15.46
CA PHE A 228 -8.43 9.67 16.65
C PHE A 228 -7.99 10.61 17.78
N SER A 229 -7.90 11.93 17.56
CA SER A 229 -7.64 12.86 18.67
C SER A 229 -8.93 13.14 19.46
N ARG A 230 -8.87 12.93 20.79
CA ARG A 230 -9.94 13.38 21.70
C ARG A 230 -10.03 14.90 21.78
N LYS A 231 -8.90 15.61 21.59
CA LYS A 231 -8.83 17.07 21.64
C LYS A 231 -8.77 17.61 20.21
N LYS A 232 -9.91 18.04 19.65
CA LYS A 232 -9.98 18.63 18.30
C LYS A 232 -9.07 19.86 18.13
N ARG A 233 -8.69 20.53 19.22
CA ARG A 233 -7.65 21.57 19.23
C ARG A 233 -6.31 21.10 18.62
N VAL A 234 -5.91 19.83 18.87
CA VAL A 234 -4.67 19.26 18.29
C VAL A 234 -4.76 19.19 16.77
N PHE A 235 -5.93 18.82 16.23
CA PHE A 235 -6.19 18.83 14.80
C PHE A 235 -6.04 20.24 14.22
N TYR A 236 -6.68 21.25 14.82
CA TYR A 236 -6.58 22.63 14.33
C TYR A 236 -5.16 23.18 14.41
N ILE A 237 -4.39 22.84 15.46
CA ILE A 237 -2.97 23.21 15.57
C ILE A 237 -2.14 22.53 14.48
N MET A 238 -2.31 21.22 14.27
CA MET A 238 -1.60 20.50 13.21
C MET A 238 -1.94 21.05 11.83
N LEU A 239 -3.22 21.32 11.56
CA LEU A 239 -3.67 21.92 10.31
C LEU A 239 -3.03 23.31 10.12
N ALA A 240 -2.99 24.14 11.17
CA ALA A 240 -2.31 25.43 11.14
C ALA A 240 -0.80 25.27 10.85
N VAL A 241 -0.09 24.40 11.59
CA VAL A 241 1.34 24.14 11.38
C VAL A 241 1.63 23.68 9.95
N VAL A 242 0.78 22.83 9.39
CA VAL A 242 0.87 22.40 7.99
C VAL A 242 0.71 23.56 7.03
N VAL A 243 -0.37 24.33 7.17
CA VAL A 243 -0.67 25.46 6.28
C VAL A 243 0.46 26.48 6.35
N PHE A 244 0.87 26.89 7.55
CA PHE A 244 1.99 27.81 7.74
C PHE A 244 3.32 27.22 7.26
N GLY A 245 3.57 25.93 7.48
CA GLY A 245 4.76 25.22 7.01
C GLY A 245 4.85 25.19 5.48
N CYS A 246 3.74 24.92 4.79
CA CYS A 246 3.67 24.98 3.32
C CYS A 246 3.90 26.40 2.79
N LEU A 247 3.29 27.41 3.41
CA LEU A 247 3.49 28.82 3.05
C LEU A 247 4.94 29.25 3.27
N PHE A 248 5.53 28.87 4.40
CA PHE A 248 6.93 29.14 4.73
C PHE A 248 7.87 28.44 3.75
N ALA A 249 7.65 27.15 3.49
CA ALA A 249 8.45 26.38 2.54
C ALA A 249 8.37 26.98 1.12
N TYR A 250 7.18 27.37 0.65
CA TYR A 250 7.02 28.04 -0.63
C TYR A 250 7.77 29.39 -0.70
N ARG A 251 7.81 30.14 0.41
CA ARG A 251 8.45 31.45 0.46
C ARG A 251 9.98 31.40 0.57
N PHE A 252 10.51 30.40 1.28
CA PHE A 252 11.91 30.36 1.71
C PHE A 252 12.72 29.18 1.15
N SER A 253 12.08 28.16 0.57
CA SER A 253 12.80 27.06 -0.09
C SER A 253 12.81 27.25 -1.60
N PRO A 254 13.97 27.51 -2.23
CA PRO A 254 14.09 27.64 -3.68
C PRO A 254 13.57 26.40 -4.42
N ILE A 255 13.82 25.21 -3.85
CA ILE A 255 13.37 23.94 -4.42
C ILE A 255 11.84 23.88 -4.45
N VAL A 256 11.16 24.21 -3.34
CA VAL A 256 9.70 24.18 -3.27
C VAL A 256 9.10 25.21 -4.21
N HIS A 257 9.67 26.42 -4.23
CA HIS A 257 9.26 27.48 -5.14
C HIS A 257 9.36 27.05 -6.61
N GLU A 258 10.52 26.55 -7.05
CA GLU A 258 10.77 26.06 -8.41
C GLU A 258 9.81 24.93 -8.80
N ARG A 259 9.49 24.02 -7.87
CA ARG A 259 8.54 22.93 -8.13
C ARG A 259 7.11 23.43 -8.30
N VAL A 260 6.69 24.44 -7.54
CA VAL A 260 5.36 25.06 -7.69
C VAL A 260 5.29 25.82 -9.01
N THR A 261 6.31 26.63 -9.34
CA THR A 261 6.34 27.38 -10.59
C THR A 261 6.42 26.47 -11.81
N THR A 262 7.17 25.36 -11.74
CA THR A 262 7.17 24.33 -12.80
C THR A 262 5.80 23.69 -12.95
N ALA A 263 5.12 23.36 -11.85
CA ALA A 263 3.77 22.77 -11.95
C ALA A 263 2.76 23.76 -12.59
N VAL A 264 2.84 25.05 -12.26
CA VAL A 264 2.03 26.08 -12.91
C VAL A 264 2.40 26.22 -14.39
N SER A 265 3.69 26.22 -14.71
CA SER A 265 4.20 26.28 -16.09
C SER A 265 3.78 25.07 -16.93
N ASP A 266 3.82 23.86 -16.36
CA ASP A 266 3.37 22.64 -17.03
C ASP A 266 1.87 22.73 -17.38
N ILE A 267 1.05 23.31 -16.49
CA ILE A 267 -0.39 23.52 -16.73
C ILE A 267 -0.60 24.56 -17.84
N THR A 268 0.13 25.69 -17.81
CA THR A 268 -0.01 26.73 -18.84
C THR A 268 0.48 26.24 -20.20
N GLN A 269 1.59 25.50 -20.25
CA GLN A 269 2.09 24.86 -21.47
C GLN A 269 1.08 23.86 -22.04
N TYR A 270 0.48 23.02 -21.19
CA TYR A 270 -0.56 22.09 -21.61
C TYR A 270 -1.75 22.80 -22.27
N THR A 271 -2.20 23.92 -21.69
CA THR A 271 -3.27 24.74 -22.28
C THR A 271 -2.85 25.47 -23.56
N ALA A 272 -1.56 25.79 -23.70
CA ALA A 272 -0.98 26.43 -24.87
C ALA A 272 -0.65 25.44 -26.01
N GLY A 273 -0.83 24.13 -25.78
CA GLY A 273 -0.64 23.08 -26.78
C GLY A 273 0.64 22.27 -26.65
N ASP A 274 1.57 22.65 -25.77
CA ASP A 274 2.75 21.85 -25.43
C ASP A 274 2.43 20.84 -24.32
N ARG A 275 2.49 19.56 -24.67
CA ARG A 275 2.03 18.47 -23.79
C ARG A 275 3.16 17.57 -23.31
N GLU A 276 4.42 17.89 -23.62
CA GLU A 276 5.57 17.04 -23.33
C GLU A 276 6.15 17.22 -21.92
N THR A 277 5.30 17.55 -20.95
CA THR A 277 5.66 17.72 -19.53
C THR A 277 5.17 16.56 -18.67
N SER A 278 5.70 16.42 -17.44
CA SER A 278 5.28 15.34 -16.53
C SER A 278 3.79 15.40 -16.18
N LEU A 279 3.20 16.59 -16.09
CA LEU A 279 1.75 16.75 -15.91
C LEU A 279 1.00 16.63 -17.24
N GLY A 280 1.56 17.12 -18.35
CA GLY A 280 0.97 16.96 -19.68
C GLY A 280 0.75 15.50 -20.06
N TRP A 281 1.75 14.63 -19.84
CA TRP A 281 1.61 13.19 -20.02
C TRP A 281 0.49 12.59 -19.16
N ARG A 282 0.39 12.98 -17.88
CA ARG A 282 -0.68 12.51 -17.00
C ARG A 282 -2.05 12.93 -17.50
N PHE A 283 -2.23 14.20 -17.86
CA PHE A 283 -3.51 14.68 -18.37
C PHE A 283 -3.93 13.98 -19.67
N LEU A 284 -2.98 13.72 -20.57
CA LEU A 284 -3.23 12.92 -21.77
C LEU A 284 -3.64 11.48 -21.43
N MET A 285 -2.92 10.80 -20.53
CA MET A 285 -3.29 9.46 -20.09
C MET A 285 -4.64 9.42 -19.39
N TRP A 286 -4.97 10.45 -18.61
CA TRP A 286 -6.24 10.56 -17.90
C TRP A 286 -7.39 10.76 -18.87
N LYS A 287 -7.21 11.63 -19.87
CA LYS A 287 -8.18 11.81 -20.94
C LYS A 287 -8.39 10.52 -21.73
N ALA A 288 -7.30 9.85 -22.13
CA ALA A 288 -7.39 8.56 -22.83
C ALA A 288 -8.09 7.49 -21.97
N SER A 289 -7.82 7.45 -20.66
CA SER A 289 -8.50 6.53 -19.73
C SER A 289 -9.99 6.82 -19.60
N LEU A 290 -10.39 8.10 -19.66
CA LEU A 290 -11.80 8.49 -19.68
C LEU A 290 -12.46 8.10 -21.00
N ASP A 291 -11.78 8.27 -22.15
CA ASP A 291 -12.31 7.83 -23.44
C ASP A 291 -12.46 6.29 -23.48
N MET A 292 -11.50 5.55 -22.93
CA MET A 292 -11.59 4.10 -22.72
C MET A 292 -12.78 3.72 -21.83
N PHE A 293 -12.99 4.46 -20.73
CA PHE A 293 -14.15 4.23 -19.87
C PHE A 293 -15.47 4.51 -20.59
N LEU A 294 -15.55 5.62 -21.33
CA LEU A 294 -16.77 6.02 -22.04
C LEU A 294 -17.14 5.06 -23.18
N SER A 295 -16.17 4.35 -23.76
CA SER A 295 -16.46 3.33 -24.79
C SER A 295 -17.10 2.06 -24.20
N ASN A 296 -16.81 1.72 -22.94
CA ASN A 296 -17.47 0.62 -22.23
C ASN A 296 -17.63 0.92 -20.72
N PRO A 297 -18.67 1.67 -20.31
CA PRO A 297 -18.76 2.20 -18.96
C PRO A 297 -18.98 1.15 -17.86
N VAL A 298 -19.61 0.02 -18.19
CA VAL A 298 -19.97 -1.00 -17.18
C VAL A 298 -18.78 -1.93 -16.89
N PHE A 299 -18.21 -2.52 -17.95
CA PHE A 299 -17.19 -3.56 -17.83
C PHE A 299 -15.77 -3.06 -18.13
N GLY A 300 -15.63 -1.85 -18.67
CA GLY A 300 -14.35 -1.34 -19.16
C GLY A 300 -13.92 -2.01 -20.46
N ILE A 301 -12.76 -1.61 -20.96
CA ILE A 301 -12.20 -2.13 -22.22
C ILE A 301 -11.59 -3.53 -22.07
N GLY A 302 -11.54 -4.08 -20.86
CA GLY A 302 -10.85 -5.32 -20.54
C GLY A 302 -9.62 -5.11 -19.66
N THR A 303 -9.39 -6.04 -18.73
CA THR A 303 -8.32 -5.98 -17.72
C THR A 303 -6.91 -5.95 -18.33
N GLY A 304 -6.72 -6.56 -19.51
CA GLY A 304 -5.44 -6.62 -20.22
C GLY A 304 -5.22 -5.51 -21.26
N ASP A 305 -6.24 -4.70 -21.56
CA ASP A 305 -6.32 -4.04 -22.86
C ASP A 305 -5.95 -2.55 -22.85
N TYR A 306 -5.44 -2.03 -21.73
CA TYR A 306 -5.01 -0.63 -21.63
C TYR A 306 -3.98 -0.25 -22.70
N VAL A 307 -2.95 -1.07 -22.90
CA VAL A 307 -1.86 -0.77 -23.84
C VAL A 307 -2.33 -0.90 -25.29
N ILE A 308 -3.02 -1.99 -25.65
CA ILE A 308 -3.49 -2.19 -27.03
C ILE A 308 -4.55 -1.15 -27.43
N THR A 309 -5.39 -0.71 -26.50
CA THR A 309 -6.36 0.36 -26.76
C THR A 309 -5.64 1.71 -26.91
N MET A 310 -4.57 1.96 -26.14
CA MET A 310 -3.72 3.14 -26.34
C MET A 310 -3.05 3.11 -27.71
N GLU A 311 -2.50 1.96 -28.14
CA GLU A 311 -1.92 1.76 -29.48
C GLU A 311 -2.93 2.08 -30.59
N ARG A 312 -4.19 1.67 -30.44
CA ARG A 312 -5.25 1.99 -31.40
C ARG A 312 -5.55 3.47 -31.47
N TYR A 313 -5.69 4.14 -30.33
CA TYR A 313 -5.95 5.57 -30.33
C TYR A 313 -4.79 6.36 -30.96
N ILE A 314 -3.55 5.90 -30.76
CA ILE A 314 -2.38 6.49 -31.39
C ILE A 314 -2.35 6.21 -32.89
N GLY A 315 -2.63 4.99 -33.32
CA GLY A 315 -2.73 4.62 -34.74
C GLY A 315 -3.83 5.37 -35.48
N ALA A 316 -4.90 5.75 -34.78
CA ALA A 316 -5.98 6.60 -35.29
C ALA A 316 -5.67 8.11 -35.20
N GLY A 317 -4.48 8.51 -34.73
CA GLY A 317 -4.09 9.91 -34.60
C GLY A 317 -4.80 10.69 -33.49
N THR A 318 -5.50 10.01 -32.57
CA THR A 318 -6.26 10.65 -31.47
C THR A 318 -5.34 11.12 -30.34
N TYR A 319 -4.24 10.39 -30.10
CA TYR A 319 -3.25 10.68 -29.06
C TYR A 319 -1.82 10.57 -29.61
N PRO A 320 -0.83 11.26 -29.00
CA PRO A 320 0.56 11.23 -29.49
C PRO A 320 1.27 9.90 -29.16
N ALA A 321 2.19 9.50 -30.03
CA ALA A 321 2.93 8.23 -29.93
C ALA A 321 3.75 8.08 -28.64
N SER A 322 4.15 9.19 -28.05
CA SER A 322 4.86 9.29 -26.77
C SER A 322 4.08 8.74 -25.57
N LEU A 323 2.78 8.46 -25.69
CA LEU A 323 2.04 7.74 -24.65
C LEU A 323 2.34 6.24 -24.58
N LEU A 324 2.94 5.64 -25.63
CA LEU A 324 3.27 4.20 -25.65
C LEU A 324 4.30 3.77 -24.61
N GLN A 325 5.07 4.72 -24.06
CA GLN A 325 6.01 4.43 -22.98
C GLN A 325 5.32 4.11 -21.63
N PHE A 326 4.02 4.39 -21.52
CA PHE A 326 3.25 4.20 -20.29
C PHE A 326 2.26 3.04 -20.41
N ASN A 327 2.25 2.16 -19.41
CA ASN A 327 1.35 1.02 -19.35
C ASN A 327 0.16 1.23 -18.38
N GLN A 328 0.04 2.41 -17.79
CA GLN A 328 -1.01 2.78 -16.85
C GLN A 328 -1.10 4.31 -16.71
N PRO A 329 -2.24 4.89 -16.30
CA PRO A 329 -2.44 6.33 -16.27
C PRO A 329 -1.86 7.04 -15.04
N HIS A 330 -1.09 6.33 -14.20
CA HIS A 330 -0.66 6.82 -12.88
C HIS A 330 -1.82 7.39 -12.05
N ASN A 331 -2.95 6.69 -12.07
CA ASN A 331 -4.13 7.01 -11.28
C ASN A 331 -4.92 5.72 -11.11
N MET A 332 -4.99 5.24 -9.87
CA MET A 332 -5.60 3.96 -9.53
C MET A 332 -7.09 3.92 -9.91
N TYR A 333 -7.80 5.04 -9.80
CA TYR A 333 -9.23 5.15 -10.09
C TYR A 333 -9.50 5.13 -11.59
N LEU A 334 -8.76 5.94 -12.36
CA LEU A 334 -8.88 5.98 -13.82
C LEU A 334 -8.43 4.67 -14.46
N PHE A 335 -7.41 4.02 -13.90
CA PHE A 335 -7.02 2.70 -14.36
C PHE A 335 -8.13 1.67 -14.12
N SER A 336 -8.76 1.70 -12.95
CA SER A 336 -9.89 0.80 -12.63
C SER A 336 -11.10 1.07 -13.54
N LEU A 337 -11.43 2.34 -13.79
CA LEU A 337 -12.50 2.74 -14.70
C LEU A 337 -12.23 2.32 -16.15
N ALA A 338 -11.03 2.59 -16.67
CA ALA A 338 -10.68 2.25 -18.05
C ALA A 338 -10.73 0.74 -18.29
N THR A 339 -10.15 -0.05 -17.37
CA THR A 339 -9.97 -1.50 -17.56
C THR A 339 -11.17 -2.34 -17.14
N ASN A 340 -11.92 -1.91 -16.11
CA ASN A 340 -12.98 -2.70 -15.48
C ASN A 340 -14.29 -1.91 -15.27
N GLY A 341 -14.40 -0.69 -15.80
CA GLY A 341 -15.61 0.13 -15.76
C GLY A 341 -16.04 0.55 -14.36
N LEU A 342 -17.33 0.88 -14.23
CA LEU A 342 -17.96 1.21 -12.95
C LEU A 342 -17.91 0.05 -11.97
N LEU A 343 -17.95 -1.21 -12.44
CA LEU A 343 -17.85 -2.38 -11.56
C LEU A 343 -16.49 -2.44 -10.88
N GLY A 344 -15.40 -2.18 -11.62
CA GLY A 344 -14.05 -2.13 -11.07
C GLY A 344 -13.88 -1.03 -10.04
N LEU A 345 -14.36 0.18 -10.35
CA LEU A 345 -14.32 1.30 -9.42
C LEU A 345 -15.17 1.03 -8.17
N ALA A 346 -16.38 0.48 -8.33
CA ALA A 346 -17.25 0.15 -7.20
C ALA A 346 -16.63 -0.90 -6.28
N ALA A 347 -16.01 -1.95 -6.84
CA ALA A 347 -15.30 -2.96 -6.04
C ALA A 347 -14.09 -2.38 -5.29
N LEU A 348 -13.33 -1.49 -5.94
CA LEU A 348 -12.23 -0.76 -5.30
C LEU A 348 -12.71 0.13 -4.15
N LEU A 349 -13.76 0.93 -4.36
CA LEU A 349 -14.32 1.81 -3.32
C LEU A 349 -14.95 0.99 -2.19
N TYR A 350 -15.63 -0.11 -2.51
CA TYR A 350 -16.20 -1.04 -1.53
C TYR A 350 -15.12 -1.59 -0.59
N LEU A 351 -13.92 -1.92 -1.09
CA LEU A 351 -12.79 -2.32 -0.25
C LEU A 351 -12.44 -1.25 0.79
N PHE A 352 -12.29 0.01 0.38
CA PHE A 352 -11.96 1.09 1.30
C PHE A 352 -13.10 1.40 2.28
N ILE A 353 -14.36 1.40 1.81
CA ILE A 353 -15.54 1.54 2.68
C ILE A 353 -15.54 0.46 3.75
N ARG A 354 -15.26 -0.79 3.37
CA ARG A 354 -15.19 -1.91 4.32
C ARG A 354 -14.07 -1.72 5.33
N ILE A 355 -12.90 -1.24 4.92
CA ILE A 355 -11.81 -0.90 5.86
C ILE A 355 -12.27 0.14 6.88
N PHE A 356 -12.82 1.28 6.43
CA PHE A 356 -13.28 2.32 7.36
C PHE A 356 -14.44 1.87 8.25
N SER A 357 -15.40 1.11 7.72
CA SER A 357 -16.54 0.59 8.49
C SER A 357 -16.10 -0.28 9.67
N ARG A 358 -14.93 -0.94 9.57
CA ARG A 358 -14.36 -1.78 10.63
C ARG A 358 -13.34 -1.04 11.49
N ALA A 359 -12.60 -0.11 10.91
CA ALA A 359 -11.52 0.62 11.58
C ALA A 359 -11.96 1.88 12.34
N LEU A 360 -13.16 2.41 12.12
CA LEU A 360 -13.65 3.62 12.82
C LEU A 360 -14.47 3.36 14.09
N PRO A 361 -15.29 2.30 14.23
CA PRO A 361 -16.07 2.06 15.45
C PRO A 361 -15.20 1.42 16.55
N VAL A 362 -14.21 2.18 17.05
CA VAL A 362 -13.19 1.69 18.01
C VAL A 362 -13.31 2.29 19.42
N GLY A 363 -14.25 3.21 19.65
CA GLY A 363 -14.65 3.79 20.95
C GLY A 363 -13.73 3.49 22.14
N GLU A 364 -14.22 2.71 23.09
CA GLU A 364 -13.49 2.23 24.28
C GLU A 364 -12.90 0.82 24.08
N ALA A 365 -12.65 0.40 22.83
CA ALA A 365 -12.08 -0.91 22.56
C ALA A 365 -10.68 -1.06 23.19
N PRO A 366 -10.21 -2.31 23.42
CA PRO A 366 -8.87 -2.55 23.92
C PRO A 366 -7.79 -1.86 23.08
N THR A 367 -6.73 -1.37 23.73
CA THR A 367 -5.68 -0.55 23.10
C THR A 367 -5.06 -1.21 21.86
N LYS A 368 -4.88 -2.53 21.87
CA LYS A 368 -4.39 -3.29 20.71
C LYS A 368 -5.32 -3.18 19.50
N ARG A 369 -6.65 -3.24 19.71
CA ARG A 369 -7.64 -3.06 18.63
C ARG A 369 -7.66 -1.62 18.12
N GLN A 370 -7.51 -0.63 19.02
CA GLN A 370 -7.36 0.78 18.63
C GLN A 370 -6.10 1.00 17.78
N GLN A 371 -4.95 0.41 18.16
CA GLN A 371 -3.72 0.47 17.38
C GLN A 371 -3.89 -0.08 15.97
N MET A 372 -4.44 -1.30 15.84
CA MET A 372 -4.67 -1.94 14.55
C MET A 372 -5.64 -1.15 13.68
N SER A 373 -6.70 -0.61 14.28
CA SER A 373 -7.69 0.21 13.59
C SER A 373 -7.12 1.54 13.10
N PHE A 374 -6.31 2.21 13.94
CA PHE A 374 -5.57 3.41 13.55
C PHE A 374 -4.67 3.13 12.35
N LEU A 375 -3.86 2.06 12.40
CA LEU A 375 -2.93 1.72 11.33
C LEU A 375 -3.66 1.41 10.02
N ALA A 376 -4.74 0.61 10.07
CA ALA A 376 -5.52 0.29 8.88
C ALA A 376 -6.17 1.53 8.25
N ALA A 377 -6.78 2.39 9.07
CA ALA A 377 -7.38 3.63 8.57
C ALA A 377 -6.32 4.57 7.98
N ALA A 378 -5.16 4.71 8.62
CA ALA A 378 -4.07 5.55 8.13
C ALA A 378 -3.55 5.07 6.77
N VAL A 379 -3.29 3.76 6.63
CA VAL A 379 -2.87 3.16 5.36
C VAL A 379 -3.95 3.33 4.29
N ALA A 380 -5.23 3.14 4.64
CA ALA A 380 -6.34 3.33 3.71
C ALA A 380 -6.44 4.77 3.19
N VAL A 381 -6.36 5.78 4.07
CA VAL A 381 -6.35 7.19 3.67
C VAL A 381 -5.17 7.50 2.77
N HIS A 382 -3.97 7.02 3.14
CA HIS A 382 -2.77 7.23 2.32
C HIS A 382 -2.95 6.66 0.91
N TYR A 383 -3.45 5.42 0.79
CA TYR A 383 -3.65 4.78 -0.52
C TYR A 383 -4.74 5.45 -1.35
N LEU A 384 -5.79 5.98 -0.71
CA LEU A 384 -6.81 6.76 -1.42
C LEU A 384 -6.23 8.05 -2.00
N VAL A 385 -5.41 8.77 -1.22
CA VAL A 385 -4.83 10.05 -1.65
C VAL A 385 -3.70 9.84 -2.65
N ALA A 386 -2.73 8.98 -2.33
CA ALA A 386 -1.62 8.68 -3.23
C ALA A 386 -2.10 7.97 -4.52
N GLY A 387 -3.22 7.23 -4.44
CA GLY A 387 -3.87 6.59 -5.59
C GLY A 387 -4.40 7.56 -6.65
N LEU A 388 -4.56 8.85 -6.34
CA LEU A 388 -4.92 9.88 -7.32
C LEU A 388 -3.77 10.19 -8.30
N ALA A 389 -2.53 9.95 -7.88
CA ALA A 389 -1.33 10.31 -8.63
C ALA A 389 -0.41 9.10 -8.95
N ASP A 390 -0.78 7.90 -8.51
CA ASP A 390 -0.13 6.66 -8.94
C ASP A 390 -1.08 5.45 -8.86
N SER A 391 -0.76 4.39 -9.62
CA SER A 391 -1.49 3.13 -9.61
C SER A 391 -0.89 2.16 -8.58
N LEU A 392 -1.05 2.48 -7.29
CA LEU A 392 -0.37 1.81 -6.16
C LEU A 392 -0.52 0.28 -6.18
N PHE A 393 -1.71 -0.22 -6.49
CA PHE A 393 -1.96 -1.67 -6.54
C PHE A 393 -1.29 -2.38 -7.72
N ASN A 394 -0.81 -1.68 -8.75
CA ASN A 394 0.00 -2.32 -9.80
C ASN A 394 1.47 -2.51 -9.36
N ILE A 395 1.92 -1.73 -8.39
CA ILE A 395 3.29 -1.75 -7.88
C ILE A 395 3.44 -2.87 -6.86
N PHE A 396 4.32 -3.84 -7.14
CA PHE A 396 4.54 -5.03 -6.31
C PHE A 396 4.76 -4.68 -4.83
N LEU A 397 5.69 -3.77 -4.56
CA LEU A 397 6.09 -3.39 -3.21
C LEU A 397 4.90 -2.86 -2.39
N LEU A 398 4.12 -1.96 -2.98
CA LEU A 398 3.00 -1.29 -2.32
C LEU A 398 1.81 -2.23 -2.19
N ARG A 399 1.48 -2.99 -3.24
CA ARG A 399 0.41 -4.00 -3.21
C ARG A 399 0.61 -5.02 -2.07
N TYR A 400 1.81 -5.58 -1.94
CA TYR A 400 2.10 -6.58 -0.91
C TYR A 400 2.10 -5.96 0.49
N THR A 401 2.65 -4.75 0.63
CA THR A 401 2.60 -3.99 1.89
C THR A 401 1.15 -3.74 2.32
N PHE A 402 0.28 -3.27 1.42
CA PHE A 402 -1.12 -3.03 1.71
C PHE A 402 -1.83 -4.30 2.19
N ALA A 403 -1.73 -5.39 1.43
CA ALA A 403 -2.38 -6.65 1.78
C ALA A 403 -1.89 -7.22 3.10
N PHE A 404 -0.58 -7.14 3.35
CA PHE A 404 0.05 -7.57 4.60
C PHE A 404 -0.45 -6.76 5.79
N ILE A 405 -0.42 -5.42 5.71
CA ILE A 405 -0.91 -4.56 6.79
C ILE A 405 -2.41 -4.77 7.05
N MET A 406 -3.22 -4.90 5.99
CA MET A 406 -4.64 -5.23 6.14
C MET A 406 -4.87 -6.60 6.79
N GLY A 407 -4.06 -7.61 6.45
CA GLY A 407 -4.12 -8.94 7.07
C GLY A 407 -3.72 -8.94 8.55
N ILE A 408 -2.81 -8.04 8.94
CA ILE A 408 -2.48 -7.81 10.36
C ILE A 408 -3.63 -7.07 11.06
N CYS A 409 -4.12 -5.98 10.47
CA CYS A 409 -4.95 -5.02 11.21
C CYS A 409 -6.45 -5.34 11.19
N MET A 410 -6.95 -5.93 10.11
CA MET A 410 -8.38 -6.14 9.87
C MET A 410 -8.83 -7.59 10.07
N ARG A 411 -7.97 -8.45 10.62
CA ARG A 411 -8.33 -9.83 10.95
C ARG A 411 -9.16 -9.90 12.23
N GLU A 412 -10.08 -10.85 12.27
CA GLU A 412 -10.79 -11.28 13.47
C GLU A 412 -10.19 -12.61 13.96
N SER A 413 -10.03 -12.74 15.28
CA SER A 413 -9.54 -13.99 15.88
C SER A 413 -10.65 -15.05 15.82
N ILE A 414 -10.38 -16.18 15.17
CA ILE A 414 -11.37 -17.24 14.95
C ILE A 414 -11.39 -18.23 16.10
N LYS A 415 -10.23 -18.49 16.72
CA LYS A 415 -10.12 -19.40 17.86
C LYS A 415 -11.03 -18.99 19.03
N SER A 416 -11.14 -17.69 19.32
CA SER A 416 -12.06 -17.17 20.35
C SER A 416 -13.53 -17.38 20.03
N ALA A 417 -13.90 -17.52 18.76
CA ALA A 417 -15.27 -17.73 18.31
C ALA A 417 -15.64 -19.23 18.25
N MET A 418 -14.65 -20.11 18.11
CA MET A 418 -14.85 -21.57 18.11
C MET A 418 -14.82 -22.18 19.52
N THR A 419 -14.22 -21.52 20.51
CA THR A 419 -14.25 -21.96 21.93
C THR A 419 -15.47 -21.44 22.71
N SER A 420 -16.22 -20.49 22.16
CA SER A 420 -17.44 -19.92 22.76
C SER A 420 -18.75 -20.54 22.24
N ARG A 421 -18.64 -21.57 21.39
CA ARG A 421 -19.72 -22.46 20.95
C ARG A 421 -19.41 -23.87 21.42
#